data_AF-A0A960ARJ6-F1
#
_entry.id   AF-A0A960ARJ6-F1
#
_cell.length_a   1.000
_cell.length_b   1.000
_cell.length_c   1.000
_cell.angle_alpha   90.00
_cell.angle_beta   90.00
_cell.angle_gamma   90.00
#
_symmetry.space_group_name_H-M   'P 1'
#
loop_
_entity.id
_entity.type
_entity.pdbx_description
1 polymer ?
#
loop_
_entity_poly.entity_id
_entity_poly.type
_entity_poly.pdbx_seq_one_letter_code
_entity_poly.pdbx_strand_id
1 'polypeptide(L)'
;MNRPPKLRRRLSVTGRLCRGVGWVTLVPLMVFAVGLQFVGAPAAMVGNLVTGERADQRAGTPSARECDEVRSPRQEPTSGHVDPDGTLRVFAIQYTLDFSDVVDYATWRTTVRCLMEELVQPYRRPGQPTMVVFPEDMGLPTIAMGTRGWSARQQARSFARSASEAVPLGLAGALGQLNLAYAPQVAAYQARLGPIDPRKQVFVAATDTFVRAVNITFSEIARDYGVYVVVSNNQAAYRQTSNPAEVAVFADPQAQPTDTAYVATSQRVTNTTFLWGPDVVNRSAPDGNQNLLFANEKVPLTPLEKDLIGLDEGPRSGPAAEANAGGPEIAGFKVGLATSYPAFAYGYPFGERPAGFEPCADTAVSFAACQDAQGVTVQIQADANPGRWATTTLDGNWQPLEWMSSVWRSVADPTVGFAYNVTPMMNGNLLDLVFDGQTSITGRGFSGRPQMFVGNDRLGAADSEDLAVYAGAKQEFLAMTPWSGGSGNDRARLEREATALAPRGVREGEYTQTAVFADLVPKTQRLP
;
A
#
# COMPACT_ATOMS: atom_id res chain seq x y z
N MET A 1 -48.35 32.26 -20.10
CA MET A 1 -47.73 33.61 -20.12
C MET A 1 -46.22 33.46 -20.08
N ASN A 2 -45.55 34.12 -21.02
CA ASN A 2 -44.11 34.42 -21.15
C ASN A 2 -43.07 33.29 -21.17
N ARG A 3 -42.78 32.80 -22.39
CA ARG A 3 -41.42 32.38 -22.82
C ARG A 3 -40.61 33.61 -23.26
N PRO A 4 -39.31 33.70 -22.93
CA PRO A 4 -38.35 34.49 -23.72
C PRO A 4 -37.11 33.62 -24.12
N PRO A 5 -36.14 34.11 -24.93
CA PRO A 5 -36.03 33.71 -26.33
C PRO A 5 -34.73 32.96 -26.69
N LYS A 6 -34.76 32.30 -27.86
CA LYS A 6 -33.59 31.69 -28.54
C LYS A 6 -32.61 32.77 -29.01
N LEU A 7 -31.40 32.83 -28.47
CA LEU A 7 -30.27 33.53 -29.09
C LEU A 7 -29.49 32.58 -30.01
N ARG A 8 -29.67 32.75 -31.32
CA ARG A 8 -28.73 32.26 -32.34
C ARG A 8 -27.52 33.19 -32.37
N ARG A 9 -26.35 32.74 -31.91
CA ARG A 9 -25.07 33.37 -32.27
C ARG A 9 -24.48 32.64 -33.49
N ARG A 10 -24.38 33.35 -34.61
CA ARG A 10 -23.56 32.96 -35.77
C ARG A 10 -22.10 33.06 -35.35
N LEU A 11 -21.37 31.93 -35.38
CA LEU A 11 -19.91 31.91 -35.27
C LEU A 11 -19.30 32.55 -36.53
N SER A 12 -18.36 33.48 -36.32
CA SER A 12 -17.65 34.20 -37.38
C SER A 12 -16.79 33.26 -38.23
N VAL A 13 -16.57 33.66 -39.48
CA VAL A 13 -15.79 32.95 -40.50
C VAL A 13 -14.33 32.71 -40.07
N THR A 14 -13.81 33.52 -39.14
CA THR A 14 -12.47 33.36 -38.54
C THR A 14 -12.32 32.13 -37.63
N GLY A 15 -13.40 31.59 -37.07
CA GLY A 15 -13.35 30.37 -36.24
C GLY A 15 -13.26 29.06 -37.02
N ARG A 16 -13.48 29.09 -38.35
CA ARG A 16 -13.39 27.89 -39.21
C ARG A 16 -12.00 27.63 -39.77
N LEU A 17 -11.16 28.65 -39.95
CA LEU A 17 -9.78 28.45 -40.42
C LEU A 17 -8.84 27.90 -39.33
N CYS A 18 -9.01 28.29 -38.06
CA CYS A 18 -8.17 27.76 -36.97
C CYS A 18 -8.45 26.29 -36.62
N ARG A 19 -9.60 25.73 -37.02
CA ARG A 19 -9.90 24.30 -36.87
C ARG A 19 -9.31 23.43 -37.98
N GLY A 20 -9.02 23.98 -39.15
CA GLY A 20 -8.44 23.22 -40.27
C GLY A 20 -6.93 23.00 -40.14
N VAL A 21 -6.19 23.98 -39.61
CA VAL A 21 -4.73 23.90 -39.51
C VAL A 21 -4.27 23.04 -38.33
N GLY A 22 -5.01 23.04 -37.21
CA GLY A 22 -4.67 22.20 -36.05
C GLY A 22 -4.80 20.70 -36.30
N TRP A 23 -5.70 20.27 -37.19
CA TRP A 23 -5.91 18.83 -37.48
C TRP A 23 -4.87 18.25 -38.45
N VAL A 24 -4.23 19.07 -39.28
CA VAL A 24 -3.26 18.59 -40.29
C VAL A 24 -1.84 18.52 -39.72
N THR A 25 -1.52 19.22 -38.62
CA THR A 25 -0.18 19.23 -38.01
C THR A 25 -0.08 18.51 -36.66
N LEU A 26 -1.15 18.47 -35.84
CA LEU A 26 -1.11 17.77 -34.54
C LEU A 26 -1.28 16.25 -34.64
N VAL A 27 -2.02 15.77 -35.65
CA VAL A 27 -2.25 14.32 -35.84
C VAL A 27 -0.99 13.59 -36.31
N PRO A 28 -0.18 14.12 -37.27
CA PRO A 28 1.09 13.48 -37.62
C PRO A 28 2.12 13.50 -36.49
N LEU A 29 2.14 14.56 -35.66
CA LEU A 29 3.04 14.67 -34.49
C LEU A 29 2.68 13.68 -33.37
N MET A 30 1.40 13.40 -33.13
CA MET A 30 0.98 12.32 -32.23
C MET A 30 1.29 10.93 -32.80
N VAL A 31 1.10 10.70 -34.10
CA VAL A 31 1.46 9.42 -34.74
C VAL A 31 2.98 9.20 -34.74
N PHE A 32 3.78 10.27 -34.86
CA PHE A 32 5.24 10.19 -34.75
C PHE A 32 5.71 9.96 -33.29
N ALA A 33 5.01 10.54 -32.31
CA ALA A 33 5.26 10.27 -30.89
C ALA A 33 4.87 8.83 -30.48
N VAL A 34 3.77 8.29 -31.03
CA VAL A 34 3.41 6.86 -30.88
C VAL A 34 4.41 5.97 -31.61
N GLY A 35 4.92 6.38 -32.78
CA GLY A 35 5.97 5.65 -33.50
C GLY A 35 7.31 5.61 -32.76
N LEU A 36 7.69 6.68 -32.06
CA LEU A 36 8.90 6.75 -31.23
C LEU A 36 8.78 5.96 -29.92
N GLN A 37 7.56 5.75 -29.40
CA GLN A 37 7.31 4.83 -28.27
C GLN A 37 7.61 3.35 -28.61
N PHE A 38 7.74 2.99 -29.89
CA PHE A 38 8.15 1.66 -30.35
C PHE A 38 9.66 1.52 -30.63
N VAL A 39 10.45 2.60 -30.56
CA VAL A 39 11.90 2.57 -30.90
C VAL A 39 12.78 2.54 -29.64
N GLY A 40 12.19 2.51 -28.45
CA GLY A 40 12.91 2.42 -27.18
C GLY A 40 12.61 1.13 -26.42
N ALA A 41 12.88 -0.04 -27.00
CA ALA A 41 13.10 -1.23 -26.20
C ALA A 41 14.55 -1.16 -25.65
N PRO A 42 14.79 -0.85 -24.36
CA PRO A 42 16.14 -0.91 -23.84
C PRO A 42 16.54 -2.39 -23.74
N ALA A 43 17.83 -2.65 -23.81
CA ALA A 43 18.52 -3.94 -23.90
C ALA A 43 17.93 -5.17 -23.16
N ALA A 44 17.11 -4.98 -22.12
CA ALA A 44 16.41 -6.04 -21.39
C ALA A 44 15.50 -6.93 -22.27
N MET A 45 14.80 -6.35 -23.26
CA MET A 45 13.94 -7.13 -24.17
C MET A 45 14.77 -8.07 -25.08
N VAL A 46 16.00 -7.66 -25.40
CA VAL A 46 16.95 -8.43 -26.22
C VAL A 46 17.64 -9.51 -25.37
N GLY A 47 17.88 -9.27 -24.07
CA GLY A 47 18.44 -10.26 -23.15
C GLY A 47 17.52 -11.47 -22.94
N ASN A 48 16.23 -11.24 -22.70
CA ASN A 48 15.26 -12.31 -22.39
C ASN A 48 14.96 -13.21 -23.60
N LEU A 49 15.02 -12.66 -24.82
CA LEU A 49 14.91 -13.43 -26.07
C LEU A 49 16.10 -14.38 -26.28
N VAL A 50 17.25 -14.12 -25.65
CA VAL A 50 18.49 -14.90 -25.80
C VAL A 50 18.63 -15.98 -24.73
N THR A 51 18.11 -15.76 -23.52
CA THR A 51 18.22 -16.73 -22.40
C THR A 51 17.02 -17.67 -22.25
N GLY A 52 15.83 -17.27 -22.74
CA GLY A 52 14.60 -18.03 -22.54
C GLY A 52 14.04 -17.99 -21.11
N GLU A 53 14.67 -17.23 -20.20
CA GLU A 53 14.15 -16.96 -18.86
C GLU A 53 13.03 -15.92 -18.95
N ARG A 54 11.89 -16.19 -18.29
CA ARG A 54 10.81 -15.20 -18.21
C ARG A 54 11.19 -14.11 -17.20
N ALA A 55 10.96 -12.84 -17.54
CA ALA A 55 11.29 -11.70 -16.67
C ALA A 55 10.59 -11.75 -15.31
N ASP A 56 9.46 -12.45 -15.21
CA ASP A 56 8.68 -12.67 -13.99
C ASP A 56 9.08 -13.93 -13.22
N GLN A 57 9.92 -14.80 -13.80
CA GLN A 57 10.44 -16.01 -13.16
C GLN A 57 11.86 -15.76 -12.65
N ARG A 58 11.95 -15.24 -11.42
CA ARG A 58 13.20 -15.33 -10.66
C ARG A 58 13.04 -16.32 -9.52
N ALA A 59 13.66 -17.49 -9.63
CA ALA A 59 13.77 -18.44 -8.53
C ALA A 59 15.05 -18.14 -7.73
N GLY A 60 14.94 -18.15 -6.39
CA GLY A 60 16.09 -18.15 -5.48
C GLY A 60 16.34 -16.87 -4.69
N THR A 61 17.36 -16.96 -3.84
CA THR A 61 17.87 -15.89 -2.98
C THR A 61 18.82 -14.99 -3.78
N PRO A 62 18.63 -13.65 -3.74
CA PRO A 62 19.56 -12.72 -4.37
C PRO A 62 20.92 -12.76 -3.68
N SER A 63 21.99 -12.54 -4.45
CA SER A 63 23.34 -12.41 -3.88
C SER A 63 23.52 -11.07 -3.18
N ALA A 64 24.50 -10.99 -2.26
CA ALA A 64 24.83 -9.74 -1.58
C ALA A 64 25.13 -8.58 -2.55
N ARG A 65 25.80 -8.89 -3.68
CA ARG A 65 26.08 -7.90 -4.73
C ARG A 65 24.79 -7.35 -5.35
N GLU A 66 23.83 -8.22 -5.64
CA GLU A 66 22.56 -7.79 -6.22
C GLU A 66 21.75 -6.95 -5.24
N CYS A 67 21.85 -7.26 -3.94
CA CYS A 67 21.24 -6.43 -2.92
C CYS A 67 21.95 -5.08 -2.77
N ASP A 68 23.27 -5.02 -2.86
CA ASP A 68 24.00 -3.74 -2.88
C ASP A 68 23.56 -2.83 -4.06
N GLU A 69 23.15 -3.40 -5.21
CA GLU A 69 22.72 -2.64 -6.40
C GLU A 69 21.34 -2.00 -6.25
N VAL A 70 20.44 -2.60 -5.44
CA VAL A 70 19.07 -2.09 -5.21
C VAL A 70 18.87 -1.53 -3.79
N ARG A 71 19.90 -1.54 -2.95
CA ARG A 71 19.80 -1.09 -1.56
C ARG A 71 19.50 0.41 -1.51
N SER A 72 18.53 0.79 -0.69
CA SER A 72 18.31 2.20 -0.36
C SER A 72 19.58 2.79 0.28
N PRO A 73 20.04 3.99 -0.13
CA PRO A 73 21.23 4.62 0.45
C PRO A 73 21.07 4.97 1.93
N ARG A 74 19.83 4.99 2.43
CA ARG A 74 19.47 5.23 3.84
C ARG A 74 18.83 3.99 4.47
N GLN A 75 19.27 2.81 4.06
CA GLN A 75 18.87 1.61 4.74
C GLN A 75 19.59 1.50 6.09
N GLU A 76 18.82 1.39 7.17
CA GLU A 76 19.32 1.19 8.52
C GLU A 76 19.09 -0.27 8.98
N PRO A 77 19.96 -0.81 9.85
CA PRO A 77 19.78 -2.14 10.40
C PRO A 77 18.45 -2.29 11.13
N THR A 78 17.85 -3.46 11.00
CA THR A 78 16.65 -3.82 11.74
C THR A 78 16.91 -3.83 13.24
N SER A 79 15.96 -3.33 14.02
CA SER A 79 15.97 -3.37 15.48
C SER A 79 14.71 -4.05 16.01
N GLY A 80 14.65 -4.42 17.28
CA GLY A 80 13.45 -5.09 17.76
C GLY A 80 13.45 -5.54 19.20
N HIS A 81 12.32 -6.12 19.58
CA HIS A 81 12.10 -6.72 20.89
C HIS A 81 12.22 -8.24 20.81
N VAL A 82 12.99 -8.78 21.75
CA VAL A 82 13.20 -10.22 21.89
C VAL A 82 12.51 -10.70 23.15
N ASP A 83 11.68 -11.73 23.01
CA ASP A 83 11.00 -12.41 24.11
C ASP A 83 11.40 -13.90 24.06
N PRO A 84 11.92 -14.49 25.16
CA PRO A 84 12.26 -15.91 25.21
C PRO A 84 11.06 -16.85 25.05
N ASP A 85 9.86 -16.39 25.42
CA ASP A 85 8.61 -17.18 25.36
C ASP A 85 7.82 -16.94 24.06
N GLY A 86 8.36 -16.13 23.15
CA GLY A 86 7.68 -15.77 21.91
C GLY A 86 7.49 -16.95 20.96
N THR A 87 6.25 -17.16 20.50
CA THR A 87 5.91 -18.24 19.56
C THR A 87 5.81 -17.78 18.11
N LEU A 88 5.74 -16.47 17.87
CA LEU A 88 5.70 -15.84 16.56
C LEU A 88 6.62 -14.63 16.54
N ARG A 89 7.57 -14.57 15.60
CA ARG A 89 8.33 -13.34 15.34
C ARG A 89 7.68 -12.55 14.23
N VAL A 90 7.34 -11.30 14.48
CA VAL A 90 6.76 -10.42 13.45
C VAL A 90 7.73 -9.30 13.11
N PHE A 91 7.90 -9.04 11.82
CA PHE A 91 8.62 -7.91 11.26
C PHE A 91 7.64 -6.91 10.65
N ALA A 92 7.81 -5.62 10.97
CA ALA A 92 7.15 -4.51 10.29
C ALA A 92 8.19 -3.76 9.46
N ILE A 93 8.02 -3.80 8.13
CA ILE A 93 8.95 -3.17 7.18
C ILE A 93 8.54 -1.70 6.95
N GLN A 94 9.47 -0.78 7.18
CA GLN A 94 9.37 0.61 6.71
C GLN A 94 10.02 0.71 5.33
N TYR A 95 9.23 0.46 4.29
CA TYR A 95 9.71 0.53 2.91
C TYR A 95 9.75 1.97 2.42
N THR A 96 10.86 2.36 1.76
CA THR A 96 10.95 3.65 1.07
C THR A 96 10.58 3.46 -0.39
N LEU A 97 9.48 4.08 -0.81
CA LEU A 97 9.00 4.03 -2.18
C LEU A 97 10.00 4.69 -3.13
N ASP A 98 10.47 3.92 -4.12
CA ASP A 98 11.28 4.42 -5.23
C ASP A 98 10.79 3.85 -6.56
N PHE A 99 10.57 4.73 -7.54
CA PHE A 99 10.22 4.33 -8.91
C PHE A 99 11.37 3.64 -9.66
N SER A 100 12.59 3.67 -9.11
CA SER A 100 13.71 2.87 -9.61
C SER A 100 13.50 1.37 -9.36
N ASP A 101 12.76 0.98 -8.32
CA ASP A 101 12.47 -0.41 -7.98
C ASP A 101 11.48 -1.06 -8.95
N VAL A 102 10.60 -0.27 -9.56
CA VAL A 102 9.50 -0.76 -10.43
C VAL A 102 9.77 -0.52 -11.91
N VAL A 103 11.02 -0.69 -12.35
CA VAL A 103 11.39 -0.60 -13.78
C VAL A 103 10.87 -1.82 -14.57
N ASP A 104 11.09 -3.01 -14.01
CA ASP A 104 10.66 -4.30 -14.54
C ASP A 104 10.49 -5.33 -13.40
N TYR A 105 9.96 -6.50 -13.74
CA TYR A 105 9.70 -7.58 -12.78
C TYR A 105 10.98 -8.06 -12.09
N ALA A 106 12.10 -8.16 -12.81
CA ALA A 106 13.35 -8.67 -12.27
C ALA A 106 13.91 -7.71 -11.19
N THR A 107 13.92 -6.42 -11.47
CA THR A 107 14.34 -5.37 -10.54
C THR A 107 13.45 -5.39 -9.30
N TRP A 108 12.13 -5.33 -9.48
CA TRP A 108 11.17 -5.32 -8.38
C TRP A 108 11.32 -6.54 -7.47
N ARG A 109 11.38 -7.73 -8.06
CA ARG A 109 11.56 -8.99 -7.32
C ARG A 109 12.89 -9.01 -6.56
N THR A 110 13.94 -8.46 -7.15
CA THR A 110 15.25 -8.35 -6.49
C THR A 110 15.18 -7.39 -5.32
N THR A 111 14.61 -6.20 -5.50
CA THR A 111 14.38 -5.22 -4.41
C THR A 111 13.65 -5.88 -3.24
N VAL A 112 12.47 -6.46 -3.46
CA VAL A 112 11.67 -7.02 -2.35
C VAL A 112 12.33 -8.23 -1.69
N ARG A 113 13.07 -9.06 -2.44
CA ARG A 113 13.83 -10.17 -1.85
C ARG A 113 15.05 -9.68 -1.07
N CYS A 114 15.69 -8.61 -1.49
CA CYS A 114 16.80 -8.01 -0.75
C CYS A 114 16.34 -7.37 0.56
N LEU A 115 15.11 -6.84 0.63
CA LEU A 115 14.51 -6.47 1.92
C LEU A 115 14.43 -7.69 2.87
N MET A 116 14.08 -8.87 2.34
CA MET A 116 14.06 -10.10 3.15
C MET A 116 15.46 -10.52 3.59
N GLU A 117 16.43 -10.55 2.69
CA GLU A 117 17.80 -10.98 2.99
C GLU A 117 18.51 -10.04 3.97
N GLU A 118 18.23 -8.73 3.91
CA GLU A 118 18.96 -7.74 4.69
C GLU A 118 18.25 -7.32 5.98
N LEU A 119 16.91 -7.25 5.96
CA LEU A 119 16.12 -6.75 7.09
C LEU A 119 15.42 -7.85 7.88
N VAL A 120 15.28 -9.06 7.34
CA VAL A 120 14.54 -10.16 7.97
C VAL A 120 15.43 -11.34 8.33
N GLN A 121 16.06 -11.98 7.34
CA GLN A 121 16.83 -13.23 7.54
C GLN A 121 17.88 -13.15 8.66
N PRO A 122 18.67 -12.06 8.81
CA PRO A 122 19.70 -11.97 9.85
C PRO A 122 19.12 -11.98 11.27
N TYR A 123 17.83 -11.64 11.40
CA TYR A 123 17.10 -11.51 12.64
C TYR A 123 16.05 -12.60 12.81
N ARG A 124 16.04 -13.66 11.99
CA ARG A 124 15.14 -14.80 12.22
C ARG A 124 15.65 -15.69 13.33
N ARG A 125 14.72 -16.41 13.97
CA ARG A 125 15.04 -17.48 14.90
C ARG A 125 14.73 -18.83 14.25
N PRO A 126 15.68 -19.77 14.22
CA PRO A 126 15.43 -21.12 13.73
C PRO A 126 14.24 -21.77 14.42
N GLY A 127 13.33 -22.36 13.64
CA GLY A 127 12.15 -23.07 14.15
C GLY A 127 11.01 -22.20 14.67
N GLN A 128 11.19 -20.88 14.81
CA GLN A 128 10.11 -19.97 15.20
C GLN A 128 9.36 -19.49 13.95
N PRO A 129 8.02 -19.65 13.89
CA PRO A 129 7.19 -19.00 12.87
C PRO A 129 7.55 -17.51 12.74
N THR A 130 7.67 -17.04 11.51
CA THR A 130 8.01 -15.64 11.21
C THR A 130 6.95 -15.05 10.30
N MET A 131 6.46 -13.86 10.62
CA MET A 131 5.59 -13.05 9.77
C MET A 131 6.30 -11.77 9.37
N VAL A 132 6.19 -11.39 8.10
CA VAL A 132 6.73 -10.13 7.58
C VAL A 132 5.58 -9.30 7.02
N VAL A 133 5.45 -8.09 7.53
CA VAL A 133 4.36 -7.17 7.20
C VAL A 133 4.93 -5.97 6.47
N PHE A 134 4.47 -5.79 5.23
CA PHE A 134 4.78 -4.63 4.42
C PHE A 134 3.70 -3.56 4.57
N PRO A 135 4.02 -2.29 4.27
CA PRO A 135 3.04 -1.21 4.29
C PRO A 135 1.85 -1.42 3.35
N GLU A 136 0.80 -0.63 3.57
CA GLU A 136 -0.26 -0.46 2.58
C GLU A 136 0.30 0.10 1.27
N ASP A 137 -0.39 -0.14 0.15
CA ASP A 137 0.02 0.34 -1.17
C ASP A 137 1.42 -0.09 -1.63
N MET A 138 2.06 -1.05 -0.98
CA MET A 138 3.33 -1.63 -1.43
C MET A 138 3.27 -2.11 -2.89
N GLY A 139 2.12 -2.63 -3.33
CA GLY A 139 1.89 -3.00 -4.73
C GLY A 139 1.56 -1.85 -5.67
N LEU A 140 1.14 -0.68 -5.17
CA LEU A 140 0.66 0.42 -6.00
C LEU A 140 1.69 0.92 -7.03
N PRO A 141 2.98 1.12 -6.68
CA PRO A 141 3.99 1.57 -7.64
C PRO A 141 4.19 0.62 -8.83
N THR A 142 3.89 -0.69 -8.67
CA THR A 142 4.11 -1.69 -9.72
C THR A 142 3.20 -1.47 -10.94
N ILE A 143 2.13 -0.68 -10.82
CA ILE A 143 1.31 -0.27 -11.98
C ILE A 143 2.15 0.50 -13.02
N ALA A 144 3.19 1.18 -12.54
CA ALA A 144 4.14 1.93 -13.33
C ALA A 144 5.33 1.08 -13.79
N MET A 145 5.24 -0.26 -13.73
CA MET A 145 6.20 -1.16 -14.35
C MET A 145 6.08 -1.11 -15.88
N GLY A 146 7.08 -1.62 -16.61
CA GLY A 146 6.85 -1.79 -18.04
C GLY A 146 7.28 -0.63 -18.91
N THR A 147 7.13 -0.87 -20.20
CA THR A 147 6.97 0.18 -21.20
C THR A 147 5.72 1.01 -20.93
N ARG A 148 4.64 0.39 -20.41
CA ARG A 148 3.38 1.07 -20.09
C ARG A 148 3.54 2.12 -18.98
N GLY A 149 4.34 1.84 -17.96
CA GLY A 149 4.60 2.77 -16.88
C GLY A 149 5.70 3.80 -17.14
N TRP A 150 6.37 3.76 -18.29
CA TRP A 150 7.56 4.59 -18.55
C TRP A 150 7.30 6.08 -18.33
N SER A 151 6.20 6.61 -18.88
CA SER A 151 5.83 8.03 -18.75
C SER A 151 5.58 8.44 -17.30
N ALA A 152 4.90 7.59 -16.52
CA ALA A 152 4.67 7.83 -15.10
C ALA A 152 5.98 7.87 -14.31
N ARG A 153 6.92 6.95 -14.61
CA ARG A 153 8.27 6.98 -14.01
C ARG A 153 9.07 8.23 -14.40
N GLN A 154 8.95 8.71 -15.64
CA GLN A 154 9.61 9.96 -16.06
C GLN A 154 9.00 11.18 -15.37
N GLN A 155 7.66 11.24 -15.24
CA GLN A 155 6.99 12.28 -14.47
C GLN A 155 7.49 12.28 -13.02
N ALA A 156 7.56 11.08 -12.42
CA ALA A 156 8.14 10.83 -11.11
C ALA A 156 9.66 11.06 -11.02
N ARG A 157 10.32 11.59 -12.05
CA ARG A 157 11.72 12.09 -12.03
C ARG A 157 11.84 13.55 -12.44
N SER A 158 10.76 14.15 -12.95
CA SER A 158 10.77 15.50 -13.51
C SER A 158 10.57 16.57 -12.44
N PHE A 159 11.15 17.76 -12.66
CA PHE A 159 10.89 18.96 -11.86
C PHE A 159 9.45 19.49 -12.00
N ALA A 160 8.68 18.98 -12.97
CA ALA A 160 7.31 19.38 -13.27
C ALA A 160 6.24 18.66 -12.42
N ARG A 161 6.62 17.94 -11.37
CA ARG A 161 5.68 17.39 -10.37
C ARG A 161 4.93 18.53 -9.66
N SER A 162 3.72 18.27 -9.18
CA SER A 162 2.81 19.30 -8.67
C SER A 162 3.41 20.10 -7.50
N ALA A 163 2.83 21.28 -7.23
CA ALA A 163 3.33 22.24 -6.23
C ALA A 163 2.68 22.08 -4.84
N SER A 164 1.80 21.09 -4.63
CA SER A 164 1.02 20.97 -3.38
C SER A 164 0.55 19.55 -3.10
N GLU A 165 0.76 19.10 -1.85
CA GLU A 165 0.23 17.84 -1.30
C GLU A 165 -1.31 17.84 -1.19
N ALA A 166 -1.93 19.02 -1.09
CA ALA A 166 -3.38 19.14 -0.92
C ALA A 166 -4.18 18.82 -2.19
N VAL A 167 -3.53 18.87 -3.36
CA VAL A 167 -4.14 18.51 -4.65
C VAL A 167 -3.12 17.68 -5.44
N PRO A 168 -3.17 16.34 -5.37
CA PRO A 168 -2.17 15.47 -5.95
C PRO A 168 -2.30 15.37 -7.49
N LEU A 169 -2.07 16.49 -8.19
CA LEU A 169 -2.14 16.61 -9.66
C LEU A 169 -1.11 15.73 -10.37
N GLY A 170 0.02 15.45 -9.71
CA GLY A 170 1.04 14.52 -10.17
C GLY A 170 0.46 13.12 -10.28
N LEU A 171 -0.13 12.60 -9.19
CA LEU A 171 -0.83 11.32 -9.20
C LEU A 171 -1.96 11.29 -10.24
N ALA A 172 -2.83 12.31 -10.27
CA ALA A 172 -3.91 12.37 -11.26
C ALA A 172 -3.39 12.33 -12.71
N GLY A 173 -2.29 13.06 -12.97
CA GLY A 173 -1.60 13.05 -14.26
C GLY A 173 -1.02 11.67 -14.61
N ALA A 174 -0.37 11.01 -13.65
CA ALA A 174 0.17 9.66 -13.84
C ALA A 174 -0.94 8.64 -14.14
N LEU A 175 -2.05 8.67 -13.39
CA LEU A 175 -3.21 7.80 -13.65
C LEU A 175 -3.78 8.05 -15.05
N GLY A 176 -3.84 9.30 -15.51
CA GLY A 176 -4.22 9.64 -16.88
C GLY A 176 -3.27 9.06 -17.94
N GLN A 177 -1.95 9.15 -17.71
CA GLN A 177 -0.95 8.57 -18.61
C GLN A 177 -1.03 7.04 -18.65
N LEU A 178 -1.21 6.40 -17.50
CA LEU A 178 -1.35 4.96 -17.40
C LEU A 178 -2.66 4.49 -18.09
N ASN A 179 -3.77 5.22 -17.92
CA ASN A 179 -5.00 4.95 -18.66
C ASN A 179 -4.80 4.92 -20.18
N LEU A 180 -3.97 5.82 -20.71
CA LEU A 180 -3.62 5.83 -22.14
C LEU A 180 -2.70 4.65 -22.50
N ALA A 181 -1.72 4.33 -21.66
CA ALA A 181 -0.79 3.23 -21.88
C ALA A 181 -1.47 1.83 -21.82
N TYR A 182 -2.54 1.72 -21.03
CA TYR A 182 -3.38 0.52 -20.89
C TYR A 182 -4.66 0.58 -21.73
N ALA A 183 -4.79 1.55 -22.67
CA ALA A 183 -6.03 1.76 -23.43
C ALA A 183 -6.59 0.51 -24.13
N PRO A 184 -5.78 -0.40 -24.72
CA PRO A 184 -6.30 -1.64 -25.30
C PRO A 184 -6.97 -2.54 -24.25
N GLN A 185 -6.36 -2.68 -23.07
CA GLN A 185 -6.90 -3.49 -21.97
C GLN A 185 -8.16 -2.84 -21.38
N VAL A 186 -8.15 -1.51 -21.20
CA VAL A 186 -9.33 -0.74 -20.77
C VAL A 186 -10.50 -0.98 -21.71
N ALA A 187 -10.29 -0.85 -23.03
CA ALA A 187 -11.34 -1.09 -24.02
C ALA A 187 -11.86 -2.54 -24.00
N ALA A 188 -10.96 -3.51 -23.88
CA ALA A 188 -11.32 -4.93 -23.80
C ALA A 188 -12.15 -5.24 -22.54
N TYR A 189 -11.76 -4.70 -21.37
CA TYR A 189 -12.53 -4.87 -20.14
C TYR A 189 -13.85 -4.11 -20.18
N GLN A 190 -13.91 -2.93 -20.78
CA GLN A 190 -15.18 -2.21 -20.94
C GLN A 190 -16.17 -2.98 -21.81
N ALA A 191 -15.69 -3.62 -22.87
CA ALA A 191 -16.52 -4.48 -23.72
C ALA A 191 -17.00 -5.74 -22.98
N ARG A 192 -16.18 -6.30 -22.08
CA ARG A 192 -16.47 -7.55 -21.37
C ARG A 192 -17.31 -7.37 -20.11
N LEU A 193 -17.01 -6.34 -19.33
CA LEU A 193 -17.55 -6.14 -17.98
C LEU A 193 -18.55 -4.98 -17.90
N GLY A 194 -18.65 -4.16 -18.95
CA GLY A 194 -19.46 -2.94 -19.00
C GLY A 194 -18.65 -1.66 -18.75
N PRO A 195 -19.30 -0.49 -18.59
CA PRO A 195 -18.61 0.76 -18.27
C PRO A 195 -17.84 0.67 -16.94
N ILE A 196 -16.59 1.13 -16.93
CA ILE A 196 -15.74 1.19 -15.73
C ILE A 196 -15.52 2.66 -15.37
N ASP A 197 -15.55 3.01 -14.09
CA ASP A 197 -15.22 4.36 -13.63
C ASP A 197 -13.81 4.76 -14.13
N PRO A 198 -13.66 5.88 -14.87
CA PRO A 198 -12.38 6.31 -15.42
C PRO A 198 -11.25 6.49 -14.40
N ARG A 199 -11.59 6.74 -13.12
CA ARG A 199 -10.62 6.90 -12.03
C ARG A 199 -9.93 5.58 -11.70
N LYS A 200 -10.66 4.45 -11.78
CA LYS A 200 -10.13 3.12 -11.44
C LYS A 200 -9.83 2.20 -12.62
N GLN A 201 -10.12 2.62 -13.86
CA GLN A 201 -10.01 1.73 -15.02
C GLN A 201 -8.60 1.16 -15.24
N VAL A 202 -7.54 1.92 -14.95
CA VAL A 202 -6.15 1.43 -15.02
C VAL A 202 -5.92 0.26 -14.07
N PHE A 203 -6.52 0.25 -12.88
CA PHE A 203 -6.32 -0.80 -11.90
C PHE A 203 -6.97 -2.13 -12.33
N VAL A 204 -8.08 -2.07 -13.06
CA VAL A 204 -8.65 -3.24 -13.75
C VAL A 204 -7.74 -3.66 -14.91
N ALA A 205 -7.31 -2.69 -15.71
CA ALA A 205 -6.50 -2.93 -16.91
C ALA A 205 -5.11 -3.53 -16.62
N ALA A 206 -4.52 -3.17 -15.48
CA ALA A 206 -3.21 -3.62 -15.00
C ALA A 206 -3.26 -4.93 -14.19
N THR A 207 -4.38 -5.67 -14.22
CA THR A 207 -4.53 -6.92 -13.44
C THR A 207 -3.39 -7.92 -13.69
N ASP A 208 -2.97 -8.14 -14.93
CA ASP A 208 -1.86 -9.06 -15.22
C ASP A 208 -0.53 -8.58 -14.59
N THR A 209 -0.28 -7.28 -14.65
CA THR A 209 0.89 -6.64 -14.06
C THR A 209 0.91 -6.78 -12.54
N PHE A 210 -0.22 -6.50 -11.89
CA PHE A 210 -0.35 -6.63 -10.44
C PHE A 210 -0.22 -8.06 -9.95
N VAL A 211 -0.84 -9.03 -10.63
CA VAL A 211 -0.75 -10.43 -10.20
C VAL A 211 0.68 -10.93 -10.24
N ARG A 212 1.46 -10.59 -11.28
CA ARG A 212 2.88 -10.98 -11.37
C ARG A 212 3.75 -10.26 -10.35
N ALA A 213 3.62 -8.93 -10.27
CA ALA A 213 4.47 -8.11 -9.41
C ALA A 213 4.13 -8.29 -7.92
N VAL A 214 2.88 -8.57 -7.57
CA VAL A 214 2.42 -8.65 -6.18
C VAL A 214 2.09 -10.10 -5.81
N ASN A 215 0.97 -10.65 -6.29
CA ASN A 215 0.47 -11.94 -5.80
C ASN A 215 1.50 -13.07 -5.96
N ILE A 216 2.06 -13.24 -7.16
CA ILE A 216 3.06 -14.29 -7.43
C ILE A 216 4.33 -14.03 -6.64
N THR A 217 4.85 -12.80 -6.69
CA THR A 217 6.10 -12.43 -6.03
C THR A 217 6.06 -12.66 -4.52
N PHE A 218 5.03 -12.18 -3.83
CA PHE A 218 4.93 -12.34 -2.38
C PHE A 218 4.44 -13.74 -1.96
N SER A 219 3.64 -14.42 -2.78
CA SER A 219 3.36 -15.86 -2.63
C SER A 219 4.65 -16.69 -2.66
N GLU A 220 5.57 -16.39 -3.58
CA GLU A 220 6.85 -17.08 -3.68
C GLU A 220 7.79 -16.72 -2.54
N ILE A 221 7.86 -15.44 -2.13
CA ILE A 221 8.64 -15.05 -0.94
C ILE A 221 8.16 -15.82 0.30
N ALA A 222 6.85 -15.94 0.51
CA ALA A 222 6.32 -16.70 1.65
C ALA A 222 6.81 -18.16 1.63
N ARG A 223 6.77 -18.82 0.47
CA ARG A 223 7.21 -20.22 0.29
C ARG A 223 8.72 -20.39 0.39
N ASP A 224 9.48 -19.58 -0.34
CA ASP A 224 10.93 -19.71 -0.47
C ASP A 224 11.64 -19.43 0.86
N TYR A 225 11.15 -18.46 1.64
CA TYR A 225 11.72 -18.13 2.95
C TYR A 225 11.07 -18.91 4.10
N GLY A 226 9.97 -19.62 3.86
CA GLY A 226 9.22 -20.31 4.91
C GLY A 226 8.65 -19.33 5.95
N VAL A 227 7.98 -18.28 5.50
CA VAL A 227 7.42 -17.20 6.34
C VAL A 227 5.98 -16.88 5.95
N TYR A 228 5.25 -16.23 6.86
CA TYR A 228 4.00 -15.56 6.52
C TYR A 228 4.30 -14.17 5.98
N VAL A 229 3.58 -13.73 4.95
CA VAL A 229 3.79 -12.43 4.30
C VAL A 229 2.48 -11.67 4.21
N VAL A 230 2.48 -10.41 4.64
CA VAL A 230 1.34 -9.50 4.52
C VAL A 230 1.69 -8.31 3.63
N VAL A 231 0.89 -8.07 2.59
CA VAL A 231 1.09 -6.97 1.61
C VAL A 231 -0.25 -6.45 1.12
N SER A 232 -0.36 -5.15 0.85
CA SER A 232 -1.54 -4.55 0.23
C SER A 232 -1.35 -4.16 -1.23
N ASN A 233 -2.44 -4.25 -2.01
CA ASN A 233 -2.52 -3.69 -3.35
C ASN A 233 -3.96 -3.31 -3.75
N ASN A 234 -4.08 -2.35 -4.67
CA ASN A 234 -5.34 -1.89 -5.25
C ASN A 234 -5.62 -2.64 -6.55
N GLN A 235 -6.35 -3.76 -6.48
CA GLN A 235 -6.53 -4.63 -7.65
C GLN A 235 -7.91 -5.30 -7.71
N ALA A 236 -8.28 -5.72 -8.92
CA ALA A 236 -9.47 -6.53 -9.14
C ALA A 236 -9.22 -8.02 -8.84
N ALA A 237 -10.29 -8.74 -8.53
CA ALA A 237 -10.25 -10.20 -8.55
C ALA A 237 -9.92 -10.72 -9.96
N TYR A 238 -9.23 -11.86 -10.05
CA TYR A 238 -8.70 -12.36 -11.30
C TYR A 238 -8.87 -13.87 -11.46
N ARG A 239 -8.73 -14.32 -12.71
CA ARG A 239 -8.52 -15.72 -13.07
C ARG A 239 -7.32 -15.87 -13.98
N GLN A 240 -6.70 -17.04 -13.93
CA GLN A 240 -5.66 -17.43 -14.87
C GLN A 240 -6.27 -17.93 -16.19
N THR A 241 -5.58 -17.72 -17.31
CA THR A 241 -5.99 -18.19 -18.63
C THR A 241 -4.79 -18.55 -19.50
N SER A 242 -4.95 -19.57 -20.32
CA SER A 242 -4.03 -19.94 -21.40
C SER A 242 -4.66 -19.80 -22.80
N ASN A 243 -5.83 -19.16 -22.89
CA ASN A 243 -6.47 -18.89 -24.17
C ASN A 243 -5.60 -17.90 -24.97
N PRO A 244 -5.08 -18.27 -26.16
CA PRO A 244 -4.16 -17.42 -26.92
C PRO A 244 -4.71 -16.02 -27.24
N ALA A 245 -6.02 -15.90 -27.45
CA ALA A 245 -6.66 -14.60 -27.71
C ALA A 245 -6.69 -13.71 -26.45
N GLU A 246 -6.93 -14.29 -25.27
CA GLU A 246 -6.88 -13.53 -24.02
C GLU A 246 -5.43 -13.19 -23.65
N VAL A 247 -4.50 -14.11 -23.86
CA VAL A 247 -3.06 -13.87 -23.63
C VAL A 247 -2.55 -12.73 -24.50
N ALA A 248 -2.88 -12.73 -25.79
CA ALA A 248 -2.48 -11.66 -26.70
C ALA A 248 -3.02 -10.26 -26.31
N VAL A 249 -4.18 -10.20 -25.64
CA VAL A 249 -4.80 -8.94 -25.24
C VAL A 249 -4.35 -8.49 -23.84
N PHE A 250 -4.33 -9.41 -22.87
CA PHE A 250 -4.22 -9.07 -21.45
C PHE A 250 -2.84 -9.31 -20.84
N ALA A 251 -2.01 -10.20 -21.41
CA ALA A 251 -0.67 -10.42 -20.88
C ALA A 251 0.13 -9.12 -20.94
N ASP A 252 0.88 -8.84 -19.88
CA ASP A 252 1.82 -7.74 -19.85
C ASP A 252 2.92 -7.98 -20.92
N PRO A 253 3.17 -7.02 -21.83
CA PRO A 253 4.25 -7.11 -22.80
C PRO A 253 5.63 -7.35 -22.18
N GLN A 254 5.87 -6.90 -20.93
CA GLN A 254 7.13 -7.18 -20.24
C GLN A 254 7.26 -8.62 -19.72
N ALA A 255 6.17 -9.36 -19.63
CA ALA A 255 6.18 -10.78 -19.24
C ALA A 255 6.38 -11.72 -20.44
N GLN A 256 6.49 -11.19 -21.66
CA GLN A 256 6.65 -11.99 -22.87
C GLN A 256 8.09 -12.52 -23.02
N PRO A 257 8.28 -13.75 -23.55
CA PRO A 257 7.24 -14.67 -24.02
C PRO A 257 6.49 -15.38 -22.87
N THR A 258 5.15 -15.37 -22.92
CA THR A 258 4.26 -16.10 -21.98
C THR A 258 3.06 -16.70 -22.69
N ASP A 259 2.65 -17.88 -22.24
CA ASP A 259 1.43 -18.60 -22.65
C ASP A 259 0.26 -18.39 -21.68
N THR A 260 0.48 -17.57 -20.64
CA THR A 260 -0.46 -17.33 -19.55
C THR A 260 -0.73 -15.86 -19.37
N ALA A 261 -1.98 -15.51 -19.08
CA ALA A 261 -2.38 -14.18 -18.60
C ALA A 261 -3.30 -14.28 -17.37
N TYR A 262 -3.35 -13.20 -16.60
CA TYR A 262 -4.25 -13.02 -15.46
C TYR A 262 -5.27 -11.95 -15.79
N VAL A 263 -6.54 -12.37 -15.86
CA VAL A 263 -7.63 -11.55 -16.40
C VAL A 263 -8.60 -11.20 -15.29
N ALA A 264 -8.92 -9.91 -15.18
CA ALA A 264 -9.90 -9.42 -14.20
C ALA A 264 -11.25 -10.09 -14.42
N THR A 265 -11.86 -10.54 -13.32
CA THR A 265 -13.21 -11.14 -13.33
C THR A 265 -14.30 -10.17 -12.91
N SER A 266 -13.92 -8.96 -12.49
CA SER A 266 -14.82 -7.92 -11.99
C SER A 266 -14.26 -6.53 -12.29
N GLN A 267 -15.14 -5.54 -12.33
CA GLN A 267 -14.76 -4.12 -12.35
C GLN A 267 -14.48 -3.56 -10.96
N ARG A 268 -14.78 -4.35 -9.91
CA ARG A 268 -14.52 -3.95 -8.53
C ARG A 268 -13.02 -3.93 -8.28
N VAL A 269 -12.53 -2.83 -7.74
CA VAL A 269 -11.14 -2.64 -7.33
C VAL A 269 -11.17 -2.15 -5.89
N THR A 270 -10.70 -2.99 -4.98
CA THR A 270 -10.61 -2.72 -3.55
C THR A 270 -9.15 -2.52 -3.17
N ASN A 271 -8.89 -1.68 -2.17
CA ASN A 271 -7.62 -1.75 -1.45
C ASN A 271 -7.62 -3.04 -0.65
N THR A 272 -6.77 -3.99 -1.05
CA THR A 272 -6.83 -5.36 -0.57
C THR A 272 -5.52 -5.75 0.06
N THR A 273 -5.57 -6.11 1.33
CA THR A 273 -4.41 -6.66 2.05
C THR A 273 -4.50 -8.17 2.08
N PHE A 274 -3.43 -8.82 1.63
CA PHE A 274 -3.32 -10.26 1.48
C PHE A 274 -2.40 -10.82 2.56
N LEU A 275 -2.68 -12.03 3.03
CA LEU A 275 -1.83 -12.81 3.91
C LEU A 275 -1.54 -14.16 3.27
N TRP A 276 -0.28 -14.39 2.89
CA TRP A 276 0.21 -15.68 2.40
C TRP A 276 0.93 -16.46 3.50
N GLY A 277 0.80 -17.78 3.46
CA GLY A 277 1.55 -18.71 4.30
C GLY A 277 2.70 -19.39 3.54
N PRO A 278 3.58 -20.10 4.26
CA PRO A 278 4.69 -20.82 3.63
C PRO A 278 4.25 -22.06 2.83
N ASP A 279 3.05 -22.58 3.10
CA ASP A 279 2.56 -23.82 2.52
C ASP A 279 1.42 -23.59 1.52
N VAL A 280 1.38 -24.42 0.48
CA VAL A 280 0.27 -24.44 -0.47
C VAL A 280 -0.98 -25.00 0.21
N VAL A 281 -2.03 -24.18 0.32
CA VAL A 281 -3.32 -24.54 0.92
C VAL A 281 -4.40 -24.87 -0.12
N ASN A 282 -4.25 -24.36 -1.34
CA ASN A 282 -5.17 -24.64 -2.45
C ASN A 282 -4.43 -24.71 -3.79
N ARG A 283 -4.09 -25.92 -4.23
CA ARG A 283 -3.43 -26.16 -5.53
C ARG A 283 -4.28 -25.79 -6.76
N SER A 284 -5.60 -25.64 -6.59
CA SER A 284 -6.51 -25.28 -7.69
C SER A 284 -6.70 -23.77 -7.84
N ALA A 285 -6.23 -22.98 -6.88
CA ALA A 285 -6.24 -21.53 -6.98
C ALA A 285 -5.29 -21.05 -8.10
N PRO A 286 -5.56 -19.89 -8.73
CA PRO A 286 -4.66 -19.33 -9.72
C PRO A 286 -3.28 -19.02 -9.11
N ASP A 287 -2.27 -18.90 -9.97
CA ASP A 287 -0.91 -18.55 -9.53
C ASP A 287 -0.91 -17.26 -8.69
N GLY A 288 -0.11 -17.28 -7.62
CA GLY A 288 -0.11 -16.22 -6.61
C GLY A 288 -1.17 -16.36 -5.52
N ASN A 289 -2.15 -17.27 -5.63
CA ASN A 289 -3.16 -17.51 -4.60
C ASN A 289 -3.11 -18.92 -3.99
N GLN A 290 -2.18 -19.78 -4.41
CA GLN A 290 -2.14 -21.19 -3.97
C GLN A 290 -1.84 -21.37 -2.47
N ASN A 291 -1.12 -20.44 -1.86
CA ASN A 291 -0.78 -20.36 -0.43
C ASN A 291 -1.42 -19.14 0.25
N LEU A 292 -2.43 -18.51 -0.38
CA LEU A 292 -3.15 -17.39 0.22
C LEU A 292 -4.03 -17.91 1.36
N LEU A 293 -3.83 -17.40 2.57
CA LEU A 293 -4.58 -17.77 3.76
C LEU A 293 -5.77 -16.85 4.01
N PHE A 294 -5.60 -15.56 3.71
CA PHE A 294 -6.62 -14.56 3.97
C PHE A 294 -6.43 -13.32 3.08
N ALA A 295 -7.53 -12.63 2.78
CA ALA A 295 -7.53 -11.33 2.13
C ALA A 295 -8.60 -10.46 2.78
N ASN A 296 -8.26 -9.20 3.02
CA ASN A 296 -9.15 -8.18 3.58
C ASN A 296 -9.38 -7.07 2.54
N GLU A 297 -10.64 -6.76 2.25
CA GLU A 297 -11.04 -5.58 1.48
C GLU A 297 -11.25 -4.39 2.43
N LYS A 298 -10.47 -3.32 2.27
CA LYS A 298 -10.46 -2.17 3.17
C LYS A 298 -11.84 -1.51 3.28
N VAL A 299 -12.29 -1.30 4.51
CA VAL A 299 -13.52 -0.58 4.85
C VAL A 299 -13.43 -0.04 6.27
N PRO A 300 -13.67 1.26 6.51
CA PRO A 300 -13.92 2.32 5.52
C PRO A 300 -12.69 2.69 4.67
N LEU A 301 -12.94 3.27 3.50
CA LEU A 301 -11.89 3.92 2.69
C LEU A 301 -11.72 5.40 3.10
N THR A 302 -10.51 5.93 2.89
CA THR A 302 -10.19 7.36 3.03
C THR A 302 -10.84 8.19 1.91
N PRO A 303 -10.96 9.53 2.08
CA PRO A 303 -11.42 10.41 1.00
C PRO A 303 -10.57 10.32 -0.27
N LEU A 304 -9.25 10.19 -0.14
CA LEU A 304 -8.34 10.05 -1.29
C LEU A 304 -8.68 8.81 -2.13
N GLU A 305 -8.89 7.66 -1.48
CA GLU A 305 -9.24 6.41 -2.15
C GLU A 305 -10.61 6.48 -2.85
N LYS A 306 -11.60 7.14 -2.23
CA LYS A 306 -12.96 7.28 -2.77
C LYS A 306 -13.06 8.31 -3.91
N ASP A 307 -12.45 9.48 -3.71
CA ASP A 307 -12.72 10.64 -4.55
C ASP A 307 -11.70 10.78 -5.68
N LEU A 308 -10.43 10.51 -5.41
CA LEU A 308 -9.36 10.60 -6.40
C LEU A 308 -9.18 9.29 -7.18
N ILE A 309 -9.09 8.15 -6.49
CA ILE A 309 -8.80 6.85 -7.10
C ILE A 309 -10.09 6.12 -7.52
N GLY A 310 -11.18 6.29 -6.76
CA GLY A 310 -12.47 5.68 -7.05
C GLY A 310 -12.57 4.21 -6.65
N LEU A 311 -11.81 3.78 -5.63
CA LEU A 311 -11.84 2.39 -5.12
C LEU A 311 -13.21 2.03 -4.54
N ASP A 312 -13.53 0.74 -4.60
CA ASP A 312 -14.73 0.18 -3.97
C ASP A 312 -14.44 -0.20 -2.52
N GLU A 313 -15.37 0.08 -1.61
CA GLU A 313 -15.26 -0.34 -0.20
C GLU A 313 -15.44 -1.85 -0.06
N GLY A 314 -14.80 -2.45 0.94
CA GLY A 314 -15.11 -3.80 1.40
C GLY A 314 -16.53 -3.94 1.97
N PRO A 315 -16.94 -5.17 2.34
CA PRO A 315 -18.27 -5.45 2.88
C PRO A 315 -18.50 -4.75 4.23
N ARG A 316 -19.65 -4.09 4.36
CA ARG A 316 -20.00 -3.24 5.52
C ARG A 316 -20.82 -3.93 6.60
N SER A 317 -21.61 -4.93 6.25
CA SER A 317 -22.46 -5.64 7.20
C SER A 317 -22.70 -7.10 6.81
N GLY A 318 -23.22 -7.86 7.78
CA GLY A 318 -23.55 -9.27 7.62
C GLY A 318 -22.33 -10.20 7.53
N PRO A 319 -22.53 -11.46 7.13
CA PRO A 319 -21.50 -12.49 7.21
C PRO A 319 -20.22 -12.17 6.42
N ALA A 320 -20.33 -11.43 5.31
CA ALA A 320 -19.17 -11.03 4.52
C ALA A 320 -18.31 -10.00 5.28
N ALA A 321 -18.92 -9.06 6.02
CA ALA A 321 -18.21 -8.08 6.82
C ALA A 321 -17.55 -8.70 8.05
N GLU A 322 -18.24 -9.65 8.71
CA GLU A 322 -17.67 -10.43 9.80
C GLU A 322 -16.46 -11.26 9.34
N ALA A 323 -16.58 -11.95 8.20
CA ALA A 323 -15.48 -12.70 7.61
C ALA A 323 -14.29 -11.79 7.22
N ASN A 324 -14.57 -10.61 6.68
CA ASN A 324 -13.55 -9.61 6.32
C ASN A 324 -12.83 -9.03 7.55
N ALA A 325 -13.54 -8.88 8.68
CA ALA A 325 -12.98 -8.36 9.93
C ALA A 325 -12.28 -9.41 10.80
N GLY A 326 -12.54 -10.70 10.58
CA GLY A 326 -11.96 -11.80 11.34
C GLY A 326 -10.47 -12.03 11.03
N GLY A 327 -10.17 -13.10 10.29
CA GLY A 327 -8.82 -13.50 9.92
C GLY A 327 -8.39 -14.89 10.44
N PRO A 328 -7.24 -15.41 9.98
CA PRO A 328 -6.81 -16.77 10.24
C PRO A 328 -6.06 -16.94 11.58
N GLU A 329 -5.94 -18.19 12.03
CA GLU A 329 -5.08 -18.58 13.15
C GLU A 329 -3.64 -18.84 12.66
N ILE A 330 -2.66 -18.19 13.30
CA ILE A 330 -1.24 -18.30 12.99
C ILE A 330 -0.46 -18.37 14.29
N ALA A 331 0.27 -19.47 14.51
CA ALA A 331 1.18 -19.64 15.65
C ALA A 331 0.55 -19.35 17.04
N GLY A 332 -0.76 -19.65 17.19
CA GLY A 332 -1.53 -19.41 18.43
C GLY A 332 -2.19 -18.03 18.52
N PHE A 333 -2.17 -17.25 17.44
CA PHE A 333 -2.80 -15.94 17.35
C PHE A 333 -3.87 -15.93 16.26
N LYS A 334 -5.03 -15.37 16.58
CA LYS A 334 -5.97 -14.91 15.56
C LYS A 334 -5.50 -13.58 15.00
N VAL A 335 -5.11 -13.56 13.73
CA VAL A 335 -4.49 -12.41 13.05
C VAL A 335 -5.54 -11.72 12.17
N GLY A 336 -5.86 -10.47 12.48
CA GLY A 336 -6.78 -9.65 11.69
C GLY A 336 -6.04 -8.57 10.90
N LEU A 337 -6.61 -8.16 9.76
CA LEU A 337 -6.06 -7.10 8.91
C LEU A 337 -6.97 -5.86 9.00
N ALA A 338 -6.42 -4.72 9.41
CA ALA A 338 -7.10 -3.43 9.51
C ALA A 338 -6.25 -2.35 8.83
N THR A 339 -6.23 -2.38 7.50
CA THR A 339 -5.31 -1.60 6.65
C THR A 339 -5.55 -0.11 6.75
N SER A 340 -4.70 0.60 7.50
CA SER A 340 -4.79 2.03 7.76
C SER A 340 -6.09 2.44 8.46
N TYR A 341 -6.95 3.22 7.80
CA TYR A 341 -8.14 3.84 8.39
C TYR A 341 -9.10 2.92 9.19
N PRO A 342 -9.35 1.65 8.82
CA PRO A 342 -10.14 0.72 9.63
C PRO A 342 -9.61 0.51 11.06
N ALA A 343 -8.30 0.64 11.29
CA ALA A 343 -7.72 0.53 12.64
C ALA A 343 -8.11 1.70 13.57
N PHE A 344 -8.64 2.79 13.01
CA PHE A 344 -9.18 3.94 13.76
C PHE A 344 -10.69 3.80 14.04
N ALA A 345 -11.38 2.91 13.33
CA ALA A 345 -12.84 2.81 13.33
C ALA A 345 -13.34 1.93 14.49
N TYR A 346 -13.44 2.50 15.70
CA TYR A 346 -14.06 1.84 16.86
C TYR A 346 -15.56 2.14 16.96
N GLY A 347 -15.99 3.31 16.45
CA GLY A 347 -17.38 3.78 16.53
C GLY A 347 -17.73 4.47 17.85
N TYR A 348 -16.76 4.67 18.74
CA TYR A 348 -16.93 5.30 20.05
C TYR A 348 -15.58 5.85 20.59
N PRO A 349 -15.61 6.80 21.56
CA PRO A 349 -14.41 7.34 22.21
C PRO A 349 -13.60 6.28 22.98
N PHE A 350 -12.34 6.59 23.31
CA PHE A 350 -11.48 5.68 24.07
C PHE A 350 -12.15 5.20 25.36
N GLY A 351 -12.24 3.88 25.58
CA GLY A 351 -12.77 3.33 26.83
C GLY A 351 -14.29 3.44 27.01
N GLU A 352 -15.02 4.04 26.07
CA GLU A 352 -16.44 4.41 26.22
C GLU A 352 -17.36 3.60 25.29
N ARG A 353 -17.18 2.27 25.23
CA ARG A 353 -18.07 1.40 24.43
C ARG A 353 -19.51 1.47 24.95
N PRO A 354 -20.50 1.88 24.14
CA PRO A 354 -21.89 1.95 24.57
C PRO A 354 -22.46 0.58 24.98
N ALA A 355 -23.40 0.57 25.93
CA ALA A 355 -24.13 -0.65 26.28
C ALA A 355 -25.00 -1.12 25.11
N GLY A 356 -24.98 -2.42 24.81
CA GLY A 356 -25.70 -2.98 23.66
C GLY A 356 -25.12 -2.59 22.29
N PHE A 357 -23.87 -2.11 22.25
CA PHE A 357 -23.19 -1.82 21.01
C PHE A 357 -22.96 -3.10 20.21
N GLU A 358 -23.41 -3.12 18.95
CA GLU A 358 -23.26 -4.23 18.01
C GLU A 358 -22.05 -4.00 17.10
N PRO A 359 -20.87 -4.59 17.39
CA PRO A 359 -19.62 -4.15 16.79
C PRO A 359 -19.51 -4.40 15.29
N CYS A 360 -20.26 -5.35 14.76
CA CYS A 360 -20.22 -5.73 13.34
C CYS A 360 -21.45 -5.24 12.55
N ALA A 361 -22.28 -4.35 13.12
CA ALA A 361 -23.47 -3.84 12.45
C ALA A 361 -23.14 -2.96 11.23
N ASP A 362 -22.11 -2.10 11.34
CA ASP A 362 -21.52 -1.35 10.23
C ASP A 362 -20.01 -1.23 10.44
N THR A 363 -19.25 -2.05 9.72
CA THR A 363 -17.79 -2.07 9.80
C THR A 363 -17.16 -0.81 9.22
N ALA A 364 -17.88 0.01 8.45
CA ALA A 364 -17.37 1.33 8.06
C ALA A 364 -17.25 2.30 9.26
N VAL A 365 -17.96 2.03 10.35
CA VAL A 365 -17.94 2.84 11.59
C VAL A 365 -17.11 2.19 12.69
N SER A 366 -17.13 0.85 12.74
CA SER A 366 -16.71 0.08 13.91
C SER A 366 -15.84 -1.13 13.59
N PHE A 367 -15.08 -1.07 12.48
CA PHE A 367 -14.20 -2.14 12.03
C PHE A 367 -13.34 -2.76 13.14
N ALA A 368 -12.59 -1.94 13.89
CA ALA A 368 -11.71 -2.41 14.96
C ALA A 368 -12.50 -3.11 16.08
N ALA A 369 -13.66 -2.57 16.46
CA ALA A 369 -14.53 -3.24 17.44
C ALA A 369 -15.11 -4.56 16.90
N CYS A 370 -15.42 -4.64 15.59
CA CYS A 370 -15.82 -5.89 14.97
C CYS A 370 -14.69 -6.93 15.01
N GLN A 371 -13.44 -6.57 14.71
CA GLN A 371 -12.32 -7.50 14.78
C GLN A 371 -12.14 -8.10 16.18
N ASP A 372 -12.24 -7.25 17.21
CA ASP A 372 -12.25 -7.67 18.61
C ASP A 372 -13.37 -8.68 18.90
N ALA A 373 -14.60 -8.40 18.44
CA ALA A 373 -15.73 -9.31 18.56
C ALA A 373 -15.53 -10.63 17.80
N GLN A 374 -14.74 -10.63 16.73
CA GLN A 374 -14.32 -11.83 16.00
C GLN A 374 -13.17 -12.59 16.71
N GLY A 375 -12.67 -12.10 17.84
CA GLY A 375 -11.62 -12.73 18.63
C GLY A 375 -10.20 -12.50 18.11
N VAL A 376 -9.98 -11.49 17.28
CA VAL A 376 -8.64 -11.11 16.80
C VAL A 376 -7.76 -10.73 17.99
N THR A 377 -6.52 -11.23 17.98
CA THR A 377 -5.52 -10.99 19.03
C THR A 377 -4.32 -10.20 18.53
N VAL A 378 -4.00 -10.28 17.24
CA VAL A 378 -2.96 -9.47 16.58
C VAL A 378 -3.64 -8.69 15.47
N GLN A 379 -3.68 -7.37 15.60
CA GLN A 379 -4.16 -6.50 14.53
C GLN A 379 -2.98 -6.05 13.68
N ILE A 380 -3.05 -6.33 12.38
CA ILE A 380 -2.11 -5.84 11.39
C ILE A 380 -2.67 -4.59 10.76
N GLN A 381 -1.98 -3.47 10.94
CA GLN A 381 -2.33 -2.16 10.42
C GLN A 381 -1.28 -1.77 9.38
N ALA A 382 -1.35 -2.40 8.19
CA ALA A 382 -0.52 -1.96 7.08
C ALA A 382 -0.94 -0.54 6.69
N ASP A 383 0.00 0.41 6.66
CA ASP A 383 -0.30 1.85 6.60
C ASP A 383 0.49 2.57 5.49
N ALA A 384 -0.23 3.36 4.70
CA ALA A 384 0.33 4.30 3.74
C ALA A 384 -0.34 5.65 4.01
N ASN A 385 0.03 6.26 5.14
CA ASN A 385 -0.50 7.54 5.57
C ASN A 385 -0.09 8.66 4.60
N PRO A 386 -1.00 9.20 3.77
CA PRO A 386 -0.65 10.22 2.81
C PRO A 386 -0.55 11.58 3.51
N GLY A 387 0.64 12.17 3.44
CA GLY A 387 0.95 13.47 4.00
C GLY A 387 2.26 13.46 4.79
N ARG A 388 2.73 14.66 5.10
CA ARG A 388 3.85 14.85 6.03
C ARG A 388 3.47 14.32 7.40
N TRP A 389 4.38 13.58 8.06
CA TRP A 389 4.10 12.99 9.37
C TRP A 389 4.07 14.03 10.48
N ALA A 390 5.11 14.86 10.58
CA ALA A 390 5.18 15.89 11.60
C ALA A 390 4.52 17.18 11.12
N THR A 391 3.18 17.19 11.10
CA THR A 391 2.37 18.35 10.75
C THR A 391 1.07 18.36 11.53
N THR A 392 0.39 19.50 11.49
CA THR A 392 -1.01 19.61 11.89
C THR A 392 -1.91 19.11 10.75
N THR A 393 -2.91 18.29 11.08
CA THR A 393 -3.94 17.78 10.15
C THR A 393 -4.93 18.88 9.75
N LEU A 394 -5.82 18.57 8.81
CA LEU A 394 -6.90 19.49 8.43
C LEU A 394 -7.87 19.77 9.58
N ASP A 395 -8.00 18.82 10.51
CA ASP A 395 -8.84 18.94 11.70
C ASP A 395 -8.14 19.73 12.82
N GLY A 396 -6.91 20.17 12.60
CA GLY A 396 -6.18 21.04 13.52
C GLY A 396 -5.36 20.32 14.58
N ASN A 397 -5.35 18.98 14.59
CA ASN A 397 -4.56 18.22 15.55
C ASN A 397 -3.19 17.86 14.99
N TRP A 398 -2.25 17.59 15.89
CA TRP A 398 -0.97 17.03 15.53
C TRP A 398 -1.10 15.60 15.01
N GLN A 399 -0.65 15.36 13.79
CA GLN A 399 -0.86 14.10 13.10
C GLN A 399 -0.26 12.91 13.85
N PRO A 400 1.00 12.91 14.34
CA PRO A 400 1.51 11.80 15.12
C PRO A 400 0.69 11.52 16.40
N LEU A 401 -0.02 12.52 16.96
CA LEU A 401 -0.90 12.34 18.11
C LEU A 401 -2.20 11.62 17.72
N GLU A 402 -2.81 11.97 16.58
CA GLU A 402 -3.99 11.26 16.06
C GLU A 402 -3.70 9.76 15.83
N TRP A 403 -2.49 9.39 15.39
CA TRP A 403 -2.14 7.99 15.09
C TRP A 403 -2.04 7.10 16.33
N MET A 404 -1.86 7.70 17.51
CA MET A 404 -1.98 6.96 18.77
C MET A 404 -3.41 6.42 18.99
N SER A 405 -4.42 7.01 18.35
CA SER A 405 -5.82 6.57 18.43
C SER A 405 -6.11 5.28 17.64
N SER A 406 -5.14 4.76 16.88
CA SER A 406 -5.15 3.41 16.31
C SER A 406 -4.03 2.56 16.91
N VAL A 407 -2.77 2.98 16.76
CA VAL A 407 -1.58 2.19 17.08
C VAL A 407 -1.50 1.81 18.55
N TRP A 408 -1.60 2.80 19.46
CA TRP A 408 -1.55 2.54 20.89
C TRP A 408 -2.93 2.15 21.44
N ARG A 409 -4.00 2.80 20.95
CA ARG A 409 -5.37 2.50 21.36
C ARG A 409 -5.69 1.00 21.26
N SER A 410 -5.26 0.34 20.19
CA SER A 410 -5.49 -1.10 19.98
C SER A 410 -5.08 -1.95 21.20
N VAL A 411 -3.97 -1.60 21.84
CA VAL A 411 -3.42 -2.38 22.96
C VAL A 411 -3.70 -1.78 24.32
N ALA A 412 -4.28 -0.57 24.39
CA ALA A 412 -4.53 0.15 25.63
C ALA A 412 -6.02 0.34 25.95
N ASP A 413 -6.89 0.43 24.94
CA ASP A 413 -8.33 0.62 25.14
C ASP A 413 -8.88 -0.61 25.90
N PRO A 414 -9.54 -0.41 27.05
CA PRO A 414 -10.06 -1.49 27.87
C PRO A 414 -11.30 -2.17 27.26
N THR A 415 -11.89 -1.57 26.23
CA THR A 415 -13.08 -2.13 25.57
C THR A 415 -12.75 -3.21 24.55
N VAL A 416 -11.50 -3.33 24.11
CA VAL A 416 -11.03 -4.35 23.16
C VAL A 416 -9.93 -5.23 23.78
N GLY A 417 -9.79 -6.43 23.24
CA GLY A 417 -8.93 -7.50 23.75
C GLY A 417 -7.60 -7.70 23.03
N PHE A 418 -7.28 -6.90 21.99
CA PHE A 418 -6.07 -7.09 21.19
C PHE A 418 -4.81 -7.21 22.06
N ALA A 419 -3.98 -8.20 21.74
CA ALA A 419 -2.70 -8.42 22.39
C ALA A 419 -1.61 -7.55 21.76
N TYR A 420 -1.63 -7.40 20.44
CA TYR A 420 -0.61 -6.67 19.70
C TYR A 420 -1.22 -5.90 18.53
N ASN A 421 -0.57 -4.81 18.15
CA ASN A 421 -0.80 -4.09 16.90
C ASN A 421 0.55 -3.93 16.18
N VAL A 422 0.56 -4.16 14.87
CA VAL A 422 1.76 -4.17 14.01
C VAL A 422 1.51 -3.22 12.86
N THR A 423 2.28 -2.12 12.80
CA THR A 423 2.01 -0.99 11.91
C THR A 423 3.23 -0.64 11.08
N PRO A 424 3.50 -1.37 9.98
CA PRO A 424 4.44 -0.91 8.98
C PRO A 424 3.85 0.28 8.24
N MET A 425 4.64 1.36 8.21
CA MET A 425 4.30 2.58 7.49
C MET A 425 5.23 2.76 6.29
N MET A 426 4.66 3.12 5.14
CA MET A 426 5.43 3.51 3.97
C MET A 426 6.15 4.84 4.23
N ASN A 427 7.33 4.99 3.63
CA ASN A 427 7.97 6.29 3.46
C ASN A 427 8.22 6.57 1.97
N GLY A 428 8.51 7.81 1.60
CA GLY A 428 8.85 8.19 0.23
C GLY A 428 7.86 9.15 -0.39
N ASN A 429 8.03 9.40 -1.69
CA ASN A 429 7.18 10.30 -2.45
C ASN A 429 6.59 9.56 -3.67
N LEU A 430 5.32 9.18 -3.61
CA LEU A 430 4.59 8.70 -4.77
C LEU A 430 4.11 9.90 -5.59
N LEU A 431 5.00 10.41 -6.45
CA LEU A 431 4.81 11.64 -7.21
C LEU A 431 4.72 12.87 -6.28
N ASP A 432 3.52 13.25 -5.88
CA ASP A 432 3.21 14.37 -5.00
C ASP A 432 2.45 13.96 -3.73
N LEU A 433 2.27 12.64 -3.53
CA LEU A 433 1.85 12.09 -2.25
C LEU A 433 3.08 11.71 -1.41
N VAL A 434 3.15 12.30 -0.24
CA VAL A 434 4.22 12.10 0.74
C VAL A 434 3.84 10.99 1.69
N PHE A 435 4.82 10.18 2.08
CA PHE A 435 4.72 9.23 3.17
C PHE A 435 5.99 9.37 4.02
N ASP A 436 5.83 9.54 5.33
CA ASP A 436 6.93 9.88 6.24
C ASP A 436 7.16 8.81 7.34
N GLY A 437 6.23 7.85 7.42
CA GLY A 437 6.16 6.70 8.34
C GLY A 437 6.38 6.99 9.81
N GLN A 438 7.33 6.27 10.42
CA GLN A 438 7.42 5.94 11.85
C GLN A 438 6.73 4.62 12.24
N THR A 439 7.10 3.56 11.51
CA THR A 439 6.69 2.16 11.74
C THR A 439 6.84 1.72 13.20
N SER A 440 5.87 0.94 13.71
CA SER A 440 5.88 0.50 15.11
C SER A 440 5.19 -0.86 15.35
N ILE A 441 5.50 -1.45 16.51
CA ILE A 441 4.82 -2.62 17.08
C ILE A 441 4.49 -2.31 18.54
N THR A 442 3.22 -2.47 18.91
CA THR A 442 2.73 -2.26 20.28
C THR A 442 2.13 -3.54 20.86
N GLY A 443 2.11 -3.65 22.20
CA GLY A 443 1.64 -4.85 22.88
C GLY A 443 1.05 -4.55 24.25
N ARG A 444 -0.09 -5.17 24.53
CA ARG A 444 -0.89 -4.94 25.72
C ARG A 444 -0.16 -5.44 26.95
N GLY A 445 -0.03 -4.56 27.96
CA GLY A 445 0.63 -4.87 29.22
C GLY A 445 2.14 -5.00 29.12
N PHE A 446 2.74 -4.66 27.96
CA PHE A 446 4.18 -4.53 27.86
C PHE A 446 4.66 -3.34 28.70
N SER A 447 5.70 -3.55 29.52
CA SER A 447 6.27 -2.52 30.40
C SER A 447 7.72 -2.24 30.00
N GLY A 448 7.88 -1.66 28.82
CA GLY A 448 9.17 -1.26 28.29
C GLY A 448 9.59 0.14 28.73
N ARG A 449 10.72 0.61 28.16
CA ARG A 449 11.06 2.03 28.22
C ARG A 449 9.92 2.83 27.55
N PRO A 450 9.38 3.88 28.20
CA PRO A 450 8.35 4.70 27.57
C PRO A 450 8.82 5.31 26.24
N GLN A 451 8.00 5.18 25.20
CA GLN A 451 8.22 5.73 23.86
C GLN A 451 6.98 6.49 23.38
N MET A 452 7.16 7.35 22.38
CA MET A 452 6.09 8.09 21.72
C MET A 452 6.54 8.51 20.33
N PHE A 453 5.58 8.76 19.45
CA PHE A 453 5.86 9.42 18.19
C PHE A 453 6.37 10.85 18.39
N VAL A 454 7.01 11.42 17.36
CA VAL A 454 7.63 12.74 17.44
C VAL A 454 6.60 13.84 17.74
N GLY A 455 6.92 14.78 18.63
CA GLY A 455 6.00 15.88 18.95
C GLY A 455 4.82 15.51 19.86
N ASN A 456 4.79 14.30 20.43
CA ASN A 456 3.66 13.80 21.23
C ASN A 456 3.84 13.91 22.75
N ASP A 457 4.81 14.64 23.29
CA ASP A 457 5.04 14.70 24.75
C ASP A 457 3.86 15.25 25.54
N ARG A 458 3.08 16.15 24.94
CA ARG A 458 1.90 16.77 25.54
C ARG A 458 0.91 17.18 24.45
N LEU A 459 -0.29 17.52 24.90
CA LEU A 459 -1.29 18.19 24.09
C LEU A 459 -0.81 19.59 23.69
N GLY A 460 -0.89 19.90 22.40
CA GLY A 460 -0.68 21.24 21.86
C GLY A 460 -1.92 22.11 22.00
N ALA A 461 -1.76 23.42 21.84
CA ALA A 461 -2.87 24.37 22.04
C ALA A 461 -4.02 24.24 21.02
N ALA A 462 -3.74 23.66 19.84
CA ALA A 462 -4.71 23.43 18.78
C ALA A 462 -5.27 22.00 18.77
N ASP A 463 -4.65 21.08 19.52
CA ASP A 463 -5.13 19.70 19.59
C ASP A 463 -6.43 19.65 20.40
N SER A 464 -7.36 18.82 19.94
CA SER A 464 -8.61 18.58 20.64
C SER A 464 -8.40 17.87 21.99
N GLU A 465 -9.22 18.21 22.99
CA GLU A 465 -9.09 17.70 24.37
C GLU A 465 -9.31 16.18 24.48
N ASP A 466 -10.10 15.60 23.58
CA ASP A 466 -10.32 14.15 23.49
C ASP A 466 -9.04 13.37 23.15
N LEU A 467 -8.02 14.03 22.59
CA LEU A 467 -6.71 13.43 22.34
C LEU A 467 -5.79 13.43 23.56
N ALA A 468 -6.19 14.02 24.70
CA ALA A 468 -5.34 14.10 25.89
C ALA A 468 -4.87 12.73 26.39
N VAL A 469 -5.70 11.68 26.25
CA VAL A 469 -5.35 10.31 26.64
C VAL A 469 -4.16 9.75 25.83
N TYR A 470 -3.99 10.22 24.60
CA TYR A 470 -2.97 9.74 23.67
C TYR A 470 -1.61 10.43 23.85
N ALA A 471 -1.59 11.60 24.47
CA ALA A 471 -0.36 12.35 24.68
C ALA A 471 0.57 11.66 25.69
N GLY A 472 1.86 11.95 25.55
CA GLY A 472 2.93 11.47 26.41
C GLY A 472 3.46 10.09 26.03
N ALA A 473 4.59 9.74 26.64
CA ALA A 473 5.24 8.47 26.43
C ALA A 473 4.43 7.29 27.00
N LYS A 474 4.37 6.20 26.23
CA LYS A 474 3.65 4.97 26.53
C LYS A 474 4.62 3.79 26.65
N GLN A 475 4.35 2.87 27.57
CA GLN A 475 5.22 1.72 27.81
C GLN A 475 4.98 0.59 26.82
N GLU A 476 3.82 0.59 26.15
CA GLU A 476 3.31 -0.50 25.31
C GLU A 476 4.02 -0.63 23.96
N PHE A 477 4.98 0.24 23.61
CA PHE A 477 5.78 0.12 22.39
C PHE A 477 6.88 -0.93 22.55
N LEU A 478 6.75 -2.06 21.87
CA LEU A 478 7.80 -3.09 21.80
C LEU A 478 8.95 -2.62 20.92
N ALA A 479 8.63 -2.05 19.77
CA ALA A 479 9.61 -1.52 18.84
C ALA A 479 9.01 -0.38 18.00
N MET A 480 9.86 0.55 17.59
CA MET A 480 9.48 1.70 16.77
C MET A 480 10.70 2.18 15.99
N THR A 481 10.52 2.55 14.72
CA THR A 481 11.57 3.14 13.92
C THR A 481 11.84 4.60 14.32
N PRO A 482 13.05 5.12 14.12
CA PRO A 482 13.25 6.56 14.13
C PRO A 482 12.45 7.21 12.98
N TRP A 483 11.98 8.44 13.21
CA TRP A 483 11.42 9.25 12.13
C TRP A 483 12.54 9.92 11.34
N SER A 484 12.42 9.97 10.00
CA SER A 484 13.46 10.48 9.09
C SER A 484 13.79 11.98 9.29
N GLY A 485 12.85 12.74 9.85
CA GLY A 485 13.05 14.15 10.21
C GLY A 485 13.72 14.34 11.58
N GLY A 486 14.07 13.25 12.27
CA GLY A 486 14.76 13.25 13.55
C GLY A 486 13.84 13.01 14.73
N SER A 487 14.29 13.38 15.92
CA SER A 487 13.59 13.15 17.19
C SER A 487 13.31 14.45 17.94
N GLY A 488 12.38 14.40 18.89
CA GLY A 488 12.11 15.47 19.85
C GLY A 488 10.65 15.89 19.87
N ASN A 489 10.39 17.02 20.54
CA ASN A 489 9.04 17.51 20.82
C ASN A 489 8.77 18.95 20.37
N ASP A 490 9.77 19.62 19.79
CA ASP A 490 9.57 20.94 19.21
C ASP A 490 8.83 20.79 17.88
N ARG A 491 7.49 20.85 17.92
CA ARG A 491 6.62 20.70 16.75
C ARG A 491 6.97 21.67 15.62
N ALA A 492 7.31 22.93 15.93
CA ALA A 492 7.70 23.90 14.92
C ALA A 492 9.01 23.52 14.22
N ARG A 493 9.97 22.93 14.96
CA ARG A 493 11.17 22.34 14.36
C ARG A 493 10.82 21.13 13.51
N LEU A 494 10.01 20.21 14.01
CA LEU A 494 9.64 19.00 13.29
C LEU A 494 8.88 19.31 11.99
N GLU A 495 8.00 20.31 11.97
CA GLU A 495 7.30 20.78 10.77
C GLU A 495 8.28 21.29 9.69
N ARG A 496 9.36 21.96 10.09
CA ARG A 496 10.43 22.37 9.16
C ARG A 496 11.15 21.17 8.58
N GLU A 497 11.43 20.16 9.39
CA GLU A 497 12.07 18.92 8.93
C GLU A 497 11.14 18.14 7.98
N ALA A 498 9.85 18.04 8.29
CA ALA A 498 8.87 17.42 7.38
C ALA A 498 8.77 18.16 6.05
N THR A 499 8.80 19.50 6.08
CA THR A 499 8.85 20.34 4.86
C THR A 499 10.14 20.14 4.08
N ALA A 500 11.26 19.87 4.76
CA ALA A 500 12.52 19.58 4.10
C ALA A 500 12.51 18.22 3.39
N LEU A 501 11.79 17.22 3.94
CA LEU A 501 11.66 15.87 3.38
C LEU A 501 10.68 15.76 2.21
N ALA A 502 9.63 16.58 2.25
CA ALA A 502 8.59 16.64 1.23
C ALA A 502 9.13 17.00 -0.17
N PRO A 503 8.35 16.77 -1.25
CA PRO A 503 8.70 17.15 -2.61
C PRO A 503 9.13 18.61 -2.70
N ARG A 504 10.26 18.87 -3.38
CA ARG A 504 10.94 20.17 -3.50
C ARG A 504 11.56 20.72 -2.23
N GLY A 505 11.52 19.97 -1.13
CA GLY A 505 12.28 20.27 0.07
C GLY A 505 13.78 20.11 -0.14
N VAL A 506 14.58 20.76 0.71
CA VAL A 506 16.05 20.69 0.64
C VAL A 506 16.63 19.31 0.94
N ARG A 507 15.79 18.42 1.50
CA ARG A 507 16.05 17.02 1.83
C ARG A 507 14.98 16.12 1.17
N GLU A 508 14.51 16.47 -0.04
CA GLU A 508 13.49 15.67 -0.74
C GLU A 508 13.91 14.19 -0.83
N GLY A 509 13.03 13.28 -0.41
CA GLY A 509 13.24 11.84 -0.53
C GLY A 509 14.27 11.27 0.44
N GLU A 510 14.72 12.06 1.42
CA GLU A 510 15.70 11.65 2.41
C GLU A 510 15.13 10.73 3.51
N TYR A 511 14.41 9.69 3.12
CA TYR A 511 13.72 8.78 4.04
C TYR A 511 14.58 7.59 4.44
N THR A 512 14.34 7.11 5.65
CA THR A 512 14.97 5.91 6.21
C THR A 512 14.19 4.66 5.80
N GLN A 513 14.90 3.69 5.23
CA GLN A 513 14.39 2.34 4.99
C GLN A 513 14.89 1.41 6.08
N THR A 514 14.00 0.71 6.77
CA THR A 514 14.42 -0.22 7.82
C THR A 514 13.27 -1.16 8.18
N ALA A 515 13.46 -2.00 9.19
CA ALA A 515 12.39 -2.77 9.80
C ALA A 515 12.51 -2.74 11.32
N VAL A 516 11.38 -3.03 11.98
CA VAL A 516 11.39 -3.45 13.38
C VAL A 516 10.82 -4.85 13.52
N PHE A 517 11.25 -5.59 14.55
CA PHE A 517 10.64 -6.87 14.89
C PHE A 517 10.23 -6.97 16.36
N ALA A 518 9.31 -7.90 16.64
CA ALA A 518 8.98 -8.32 17.98
C ALA A 518 8.66 -9.82 18.02
N ASP A 519 9.10 -10.48 19.09
CA ASP A 519 8.59 -11.79 19.48
C ASP A 519 7.25 -11.64 20.22
N LEU A 520 6.20 -12.28 19.72
CA LEU A 520 4.86 -12.22 20.28
C LEU A 520 4.57 -13.48 21.11
N VAL A 521 3.89 -13.30 22.24
CA VAL A 521 3.50 -14.38 23.17
C VAL A 521 1.97 -14.55 23.15
N PRO A 522 1.44 -15.77 22.87
CA PRO A 522 0.00 -16.00 22.88
C PRO A 522 -0.60 -15.78 24.27
N LYS A 523 -1.71 -15.04 24.35
CA LYS A 523 -2.39 -14.79 25.62
C LYS A 523 -3.02 -16.04 26.25
N THR A 524 -3.15 -17.14 25.51
CA THR A 524 -3.72 -18.41 25.99
C THR A 524 -2.89 -19.12 27.07
N GLN A 525 -1.75 -18.57 27.50
CA GLN A 525 -0.89 -19.13 28.55
C GLN A 525 -0.92 -18.43 29.92
N ARG A 526 -1.77 -17.43 30.15
CA ARG A 526 -2.08 -16.99 31.52
C ARG A 526 -3.51 -17.35 31.88
N LEU A 527 -3.70 -18.62 32.25
CA LEU A 527 -4.75 -18.93 33.22
C LEU A 527 -4.43 -18.14 34.51
N PRO A 528 -5.41 -17.51 35.15
CA PRO A 528 -5.21 -16.92 36.48
C PRO A 528 -4.72 -17.94 37.51
#